data_AF-A0A536T7S5-F1
#
_entry.id   AF-A0A536T7S5-F1
#
_cell.length_a   1.000
_cell.length_b   1.000
_cell.length_c   1.000
_cell.angle_alpha   90.00
_cell.angle_beta   90.00
_cell.angle_gamma   90.00
#
_symmetry.space_group_name_H-M   'P 1'
#
loop_
_entity.id
_entity.type
_entity.pdbx_description
1 polymer ?
#
loop_
_entity_poly.entity_id
_entity_poly.type
_entity_poly.pdbx_seq_one_letter_code
_entity_poly.pdbx_strand_id
1 'polypeptide(L)'
;SFAQAFHGTEIELELSVLEFDDKGNARRVPHRIKVRIPKGVTDGEQLRIPGKGGKGAEGGRDGDLYLDIAVEPHPLYRVSGRDIYIDLPLAPWEAVLGTSVHLPTPAGAVSLKVPAGTRAGQQLRLGG
;
A
#
# COMPACT_ATOMS: atom_id res chain seq x y z
N SER A 1 3.14 3.62 -5.04
CA SER A 1 1.97 4.53 -5.03
C SER A 1 0.79 4.00 -4.21
N PHE A 2 0.08 4.91 -3.52
CA PHE A 2 -1.15 4.62 -2.76
C PHE A 2 -2.23 3.91 -3.59
N ALA A 3 -2.45 4.32 -4.85
CA ALA A 3 -3.45 3.69 -5.71
C ALA A 3 -3.13 2.20 -5.98
N GLN A 4 -1.84 1.88 -6.12
CA GLN A 4 -1.39 0.49 -6.29
C GLN A 4 -1.56 -0.33 -5.02
N ALA A 5 -1.30 0.25 -3.85
CA ALA A 5 -1.56 -0.40 -2.57
C ALA A 5 -3.07 -0.68 -2.37
N PHE A 6 -3.94 0.24 -2.80
CA PHE A 6 -5.39 0.09 -2.68
C PHE A 6 -5.97 -1.01 -3.60
N HIS A 7 -5.58 -1.04 -4.87
CA HIS A 7 -6.13 -2.02 -5.83
C HIS A 7 -5.37 -3.37 -5.85
N GLY A 8 -4.16 -3.41 -5.30
CA GLY A 8 -3.21 -4.49 -5.53
C GLY A 8 -2.56 -4.35 -6.91
N THR A 9 -1.30 -4.72 -7.02
CA THR A 9 -0.55 -4.59 -8.26
C THR A 9 0.39 -5.78 -8.45
N GLU A 10 0.69 -6.10 -9.71
CA GLU A 10 1.86 -6.91 -10.04
C GLU A 10 3.02 -5.98 -10.38
N ILE A 11 4.17 -6.22 -9.76
CA ILE A 11 5.40 -5.50 -10.05
C ILE A 11 6.46 -6.49 -10.51
N GLU A 12 7.22 -6.09 -11.52
CA GLU A 12 8.40 -6.81 -11.95
C GLU A 12 9.61 -6.13 -11.32
N LEU A 13 10.34 -6.88 -10.50
CA LEU A 13 11.53 -6.41 -9.81
C LEU A 13 12.75 -7.05 -10.46
N GLU A 14 13.76 -6.25 -10.77
CA GLU A 14 15.08 -6.74 -11.19
C GLU A 14 16.02 -6.66 -9.99
N LEU A 15 16.44 -7.82 -9.49
CA LEU A 15 17.27 -7.97 -8.29
C LEU A 15 18.64 -8.52 -8.71
N SER A 16 19.71 -7.95 -8.18
CA SER A 16 21.05 -8.51 -8.34
C SER A 16 21.33 -9.47 -7.19
N VAL A 17 21.16 -10.77 -7.46
CA VAL A 17 21.37 -11.83 -6.46
C VAL A 17 22.81 -12.31 -6.53
N LEU A 18 23.39 -12.64 -5.38
CA LEU A 18 24.71 -13.27 -5.30
C LEU A 18 24.56 -14.78 -5.51
N GLU A 19 25.13 -15.30 -6.59
CA GLU A 19 25.23 -16.73 -6.86
C GLU A 19 26.67 -17.21 -6.71
N PHE A 20 26.88 -18.44 -6.26
CA PHE A 20 28.21 -19.05 -6.19
C PHE A 20 28.37 -20.02 -7.36
N ASP A 21 29.46 -19.90 -8.11
CA ASP A 21 29.80 -20.85 -9.17
C ASP A 21 30.33 -22.18 -8.59
N ASP A 22 30.48 -23.20 -9.43
CA ASP A 22 31.02 -24.51 -9.03
C ASP A 22 32.47 -24.44 -8.46
N LYS A 23 33.12 -23.27 -8.53
CA LYS A 23 34.45 -22.98 -8.01
C LYS A 23 34.42 -22.13 -6.73
N GLY A 24 33.24 -21.84 -6.18
CA GLY A 24 33.04 -21.05 -4.97
C GLY A 24 33.16 -19.53 -5.13
N ASN A 25 33.26 -19.02 -6.37
CA ASN A 25 33.31 -17.59 -6.61
C ASN A 25 31.91 -16.99 -6.61
N ALA A 26 31.76 -15.85 -5.93
CA ALA A 26 30.51 -15.12 -5.88
C ALA A 26 30.34 -14.25 -7.13
N ARG A 27 29.33 -14.54 -7.95
CA ARG A 27 28.93 -13.75 -9.11
C ARG A 27 27.58 -13.10 -8.85
N ARG A 28 27.48 -11.79 -9.11
CA ARG A 28 26.17 -11.10 -9.15
C ARG A 28 25.47 -11.40 -10.45
N VAL A 29 24.28 -11.99 -10.38
CA VAL A 29 23.44 -12.32 -11.54
C VAL A 29 22.11 -11.59 -11.43
N PRO A 30 21.72 -10.80 -12.46
CA PRO A 30 20.43 -10.14 -12.47
C PRO A 30 19.31 -11.17 -12.58
N HIS A 31 18.33 -11.05 -11.70
CA HIS A 31 17.14 -11.89 -11.63
C HIS A 31 15.90 -11.02 -11.76
N ARG A 32 15.04 -11.33 -12.73
CA ARG A 32 13.72 -10.71 -12.86
C ARG A 32 12.69 -11.55 -12.14
N ILE A 33 11.98 -10.94 -11.20
CA ILE A 33 10.98 -11.61 -10.37
C ILE A 33 9.68 -10.83 -10.49
N LYS A 34 8.63 -11.51 -10.93
CA LYS A 34 7.27 -10.97 -10.90
C LYS A 34 6.66 -11.28 -9.55
N VAL A 35 6.28 -10.22 -8.84
CA VAL A 35 5.68 -10.32 -7.51
C VAL A 35 4.31 -9.66 -7.53
N ARG A 36 3.34 -10.35 -6.92
CA ARG A 36 1.99 -9.83 -6.73
C ARG A 36 1.86 -9.24 -5.34
N ILE A 37 1.61 -7.93 -5.28
CA ILE A 37 1.31 -7.21 -4.06
C ILE A 37 -0.21 -7.28 -3.84
N PRO A 38 -0.67 -7.85 -2.71
CA PRO A 38 -2.09 -7.93 -2.42
C PRO A 38 -2.71 -6.54 -2.24
N LYS A 39 -4.02 -6.45 -2.43
CA LYS A 39 -4.76 -5.21 -2.15
C LYS A 39 -4.81 -4.95 -0.65
N GLY A 40 -4.75 -3.67 -0.26
CA GLY A 40 -4.85 -3.24 1.12
C GLY A 40 -3.59 -3.50 1.96
N VAL A 41 -2.42 -3.61 1.32
CA VAL A 41 -1.14 -3.61 2.02
C VAL A 41 -0.93 -2.30 2.75
N THR A 42 -0.37 -2.39 3.95
CA THR A 42 -0.08 -1.24 4.80
C THR A 42 1.37 -0.83 4.71
N ASP A 43 1.65 0.43 5.07
CA ASP A 43 3.02 0.92 5.16
C ASP A 43 3.81 0.14 6.23
N GLY A 44 5.04 -0.25 5.89
CA GLY A 44 5.90 -1.07 6.74
C GLY A 44 5.56 -2.56 6.77
N GLU A 45 4.59 -3.02 5.97
CA GLU A 45 4.25 -4.44 5.88
C GLU A 45 5.35 -5.22 5.15
N GLN A 46 5.75 -6.36 5.72
CA GLN A 46 6.77 -7.23 5.15
C GLN A 46 6.11 -8.40 4.40
N LEU A 47 6.36 -8.48 3.09
CA LEU A 47 5.86 -9.55 2.23
C LEU A 47 6.94 -10.58 1.94
N ARG A 48 6.70 -11.83 2.35
CA ARG A 48 7.58 -12.97 2.06
C ARG A 48 7.20 -13.65 0.75
N ILE A 49 8.17 -13.78 -0.15
CA ILE A 49 8.07 -14.51 -1.41
C ILE A 49 8.94 -15.78 -1.32
N PRO A 50 8.33 -16.96 -1.13
CA PRO A 50 9.09 -18.17 -0.87
C PRO A 50 9.86 -18.66 -2.11
N GLY A 51 11.10 -19.11 -1.93
CA GLY A 51 11.93 -19.69 -2.99
C GLY A 51 12.31 -18.72 -4.12
N LYS A 52 12.28 -17.41 -3.84
CA LYS A 52 12.71 -16.33 -4.77
C LYS A 52 13.92 -15.55 -4.26
N GLY A 53 14.56 -16.03 -3.20
CA GLY A 53 15.81 -15.50 -2.67
C GLY A 53 17.03 -16.07 -3.37
N GLY A 54 18.19 -15.94 -2.71
CA GLY A 54 19.47 -16.46 -3.23
C GLY A 54 19.50 -17.98 -3.36
N LYS A 55 20.28 -18.48 -4.32
CA LYS A 55 20.48 -19.92 -4.49
C LYS A 55 21.08 -20.53 -3.23
N GLY A 56 20.55 -21.69 -2.82
CA GLY A 56 21.13 -22.47 -1.74
C GLY A 56 22.50 -23.01 -2.11
N ALA A 57 23.42 -23.07 -1.14
CA ALA A 57 24.72 -23.72 -1.32
C ALA A 57 24.54 -25.24 -1.55
N GLU A 58 25.38 -25.83 -2.39
CA GLU A 58 25.48 -27.29 -2.61
C GLU A 58 24.14 -27.98 -2.99
N GLY A 59 23.28 -27.31 -3.76
CA GLY A 59 21.97 -27.86 -4.14
C GLY A 59 20.89 -27.75 -3.06
N GLY A 60 21.16 -26.97 -2.00
CA GLY A 60 20.18 -26.58 -1.00
C GLY A 60 19.02 -25.77 -1.61
N ARG A 61 17.89 -25.70 -0.88
CA ARG A 61 16.73 -24.92 -1.30
C ARG A 61 17.09 -23.45 -1.45
N ASP A 62 16.54 -22.82 -2.48
CA ASP A 62 16.60 -21.37 -2.64
C ASP A 62 16.02 -20.67 -1.42
N GLY A 63 16.64 -19.55 -1.04
CA GLY A 63 16.18 -18.72 0.05
C GLY A 63 14.84 -18.03 -0.28
N ASP A 64 14.33 -17.30 0.70
CA ASP A 64 13.14 -16.49 0.53
C ASP A 64 13.51 -15.03 0.28
N LEU A 65 12.66 -14.33 -0.48
CA LEU A 65 12.76 -12.90 -0.67
C LEU A 65 11.78 -12.19 0.26
N TYR A 66 12.27 -11.27 1.07
CA TYR A 66 11.44 -10.39 1.89
C TYR A 66 11.39 -9.02 1.24
N LEU A 67 10.18 -8.50 1.07
CA LEU A 67 9.94 -7.16 0.53
C LEU A 67 9.32 -6.30 1.63
N ASP A 68 9.99 -5.21 1.98
CA ASP A 68 9.43 -4.20 2.87
C ASP A 68 8.65 -3.19 2.03
N ILE A 69 7.35 -3.08 2.30
CA ILE A 69 6.45 -2.21 1.54
C ILE A 69 6.48 -0.81 2.15
N ALA A 70 6.90 0.17 1.36
CA ALA A 70 6.75 1.59 1.70
C ALA A 70 5.63 2.20 0.84
N VAL A 71 4.56 2.67 1.49
CA VAL A 71 3.45 3.34 0.80
C VAL A 71 3.74 4.83 0.73
N GLU A 72 3.86 5.34 -0.50
CA GLU A 72 4.07 6.77 -0.71
C GLU A 72 2.92 7.60 -0.11
N PRO A 73 3.23 8.67 0.66
CA PRO A 73 2.22 9.56 1.20
C PRO A 73 1.35 10.16 0.10
N HIS A 74 0.04 10.19 0.32
CA HIS A 74 -0.91 10.78 -0.62
C HIS A 74 -1.36 12.17 -0.13
N PRO A 75 -1.47 13.19 -1.00
CA PRO A 75 -1.81 14.56 -0.58
C PRO A 75 -3.21 14.69 0.03
N LEU A 76 -4.15 13.84 -0.38
CA LEU A 76 -5.55 13.87 0.09
C LEU A 76 -5.88 12.81 1.15
N TYR A 77 -5.09 11.73 1.23
CA TYR A 77 -5.46 10.55 2.01
C TYR A 77 -4.39 10.22 3.04
N ARG A 78 -4.83 10.02 4.27
CA ARG A 78 -4.00 9.50 5.35
C ARG A 78 -4.41 8.07 5.64
N VAL A 79 -3.47 7.15 5.52
CA VAL A 79 -3.70 5.73 5.83
C VAL A 79 -3.38 5.49 7.30
N SER A 80 -4.29 4.85 8.02
CA SER A 80 -4.05 4.40 9.39
C SER A 80 -4.61 2.99 9.56
N GLY A 81 -3.71 2.00 9.56
CA GLY A 81 -4.08 0.60 9.53
C GLY A 81 -4.87 0.28 8.26
N ARG A 82 -6.11 -0.20 8.42
CA ARG A 82 -7.02 -0.54 7.31
C ARG A 82 -7.99 0.58 6.93
N ASP A 83 -7.98 1.67 7.67
CA ASP A 83 -8.86 2.80 7.45
C ASP A 83 -8.13 3.94 6.72
N ILE A 84 -8.89 4.67 5.91
CA ILE A 84 -8.41 5.81 5.14
C ILE A 84 -9.15 7.05 5.63
N TYR A 85 -8.39 8.10 5.91
CA TYR A 85 -8.88 9.37 6.40
C TYR A 85 -8.67 10.44 5.35
N ILE A 86 -9.66 11.32 5.21
CA ILE A 86 -9.60 12.54 4.41
C ILE A 86 -10.05 13.71 5.28
N ASP A 87 -9.35 14.83 5.20
CA ASP A 87 -9.78 16.05 5.86
C ASP A 87 -10.94 16.65 5.08
N LEU A 88 -12.08 16.85 5.76
CA LEU A 88 -13.29 17.40 5.16
C LEU A 88 -13.38 18.90 5.46
N PRO A 89 -13.02 19.79 4.52
CA PRO A 89 -13.22 21.21 4.70
C PRO A 89 -14.73 21.50 4.67
N LEU A 90 -15.23 22.09 5.76
CA LEU A 90 -16.62 22.55 5.87
C LEU A 90 -16.64 24.01 6.26
N ALA A 91 -17.53 24.78 5.63
CA ALA A 91 -17.83 26.11 6.10
C ALA A 91 -18.64 26.04 7.42
N PRO A 92 -18.52 27.04 8.31
CA PRO A 92 -19.26 27.04 9.58
C PRO A 92 -20.78 26.89 9.41
N TRP A 93 -21.37 27.54 8.41
CA TRP A 93 -22.81 27.43 8.14
C TRP A 93 -23.21 26.04 7.62
N GLU A 94 -22.36 25.37 6.85
CA GLU A 94 -22.60 24.00 6.37
C GLU A 94 -22.58 23.00 7.53
N ALA A 95 -21.66 23.18 8.48
CA ALA A 95 -21.58 22.34 9.67
C ALA A 95 -22.78 22.55 10.60
N VAL A 96 -23.27 23.79 10.73
CA VAL A 96 -24.43 24.12 11.58
C VAL A 96 -25.75 23.65 10.95
N LEU A 97 -25.98 23.94 9.66
CA LEU A 97 -27.24 23.63 8.97
C LEU A 97 -27.31 22.18 8.47
N GLY A 98 -26.17 21.52 8.33
CA GLY A 98 -26.04 20.26 7.61
C GLY A 98 -25.96 20.50 6.10
N THR A 99 -25.24 19.63 5.42
CA THR A 99 -25.02 19.72 3.97
C THR A 99 -24.79 18.33 3.37
N SER A 100 -24.73 18.24 2.04
CA SER A 100 -24.27 17.04 1.33
C SER A 100 -23.02 17.42 0.54
N VAL A 101 -21.89 16.81 0.87
CA VAL A 101 -20.59 17.10 0.23
C VAL A 101 -20.21 15.94 -0.69
N HIS A 102 -19.76 16.25 -1.89
CA HIS A 102 -19.19 15.26 -2.79
C HIS A 102 -17.69 15.12 -2.54
N LEU A 103 -17.25 13.90 -2.22
CA LEU A 103 -15.86 13.61 -1.90
C LEU A 103 -15.30 12.56 -2.87
N PRO A 104 -14.06 12.75 -3.35
CA PRO A 104 -13.36 11.68 -4.03
C PRO A 104 -13.04 10.59 -3.00
N THR A 105 -13.37 9.34 -3.32
CA THR A 105 -12.85 8.17 -2.61
C THR A 105 -11.99 7.35 -3.58
N PRO A 106 -11.09 6.49 -3.08
CA PRO A 106 -10.28 5.62 -3.94
C PRO A 106 -11.12 4.68 -4.82
N ALA A 107 -12.37 4.38 -4.44
CA ALA A 107 -13.29 3.55 -5.20
C ALA A 107 -14.24 4.33 -6.12
N GLY A 108 -14.23 5.67 -6.08
CA GLY A 108 -15.14 6.54 -6.83
C GLY A 108 -15.64 7.74 -6.02
N ALA A 109 -16.31 8.69 -6.66
CA ALA A 109 -16.89 9.83 -5.95
C ALA A 109 -18.15 9.39 -5.17
N VAL A 110 -18.25 9.80 -3.90
CA VAL A 110 -19.39 9.49 -3.02
C VAL A 110 -19.96 10.79 -2.46
N SER A 111 -21.29 10.86 -2.27
CA SER A 111 -21.93 11.96 -1.56
C SER A 111 -22.04 11.62 -0.08
N LEU A 112 -21.36 12.40 0.77
CA LEU A 112 -21.43 12.29 2.21
C LEU A 112 -22.45 13.30 2.74
N LYS A 113 -23.46 12.80 3.45
CA LYS A 113 -24.42 13.65 4.17
C LYS A 113 -23.82 14.05 5.52
N VAL A 114 -23.57 15.34 5.68
CA VAL A 114 -23.08 15.95 6.91
C VAL A 114 -24.29 16.37 7.76
N PRO A 115 -24.45 15.84 8.98
CA PRO A 115 -25.57 16.21 9.85
C PRO A 115 -25.42 17.66 10.37
N ALA A 116 -26.56 18.28 10.65
CA ALA A 116 -26.60 19.59 11.31
C ALA A 116 -25.94 19.52 12.71
N GLY A 117 -25.23 20.59 13.08
CA GLY A 117 -24.50 20.67 14.34
C GLY A 117 -23.22 19.83 14.38
N THR A 118 -22.63 19.50 13.22
CA THR A 118 -21.32 18.83 13.16
C THR A 118 -20.23 19.71 13.77
N ARG A 119 -19.35 19.11 14.58
CA ARG A 119 -18.28 19.82 15.29
C ARG A 119 -16.93 19.67 14.58
N ALA A 120 -16.04 20.63 14.79
CA ALA A 120 -14.66 20.52 14.32
C ALA A 120 -13.98 19.28 14.93
N GLY A 121 -13.27 18.50 14.10
CA GLY A 121 -12.62 17.25 14.50
C GLY A 121 -13.55 16.04 14.65
N GLN A 122 -14.85 16.22 14.45
CA GLN A 122 -15.79 15.09 14.44
C GLN A 122 -15.49 14.17 13.26
N GLN A 123 -15.33 12.88 13.53
CA GLN A 123 -15.12 11.87 12.50
C GLN A 123 -16.47 11.37 11.98
N LEU A 124 -16.65 11.47 10.66
CA LEU A 124 -17.79 10.91 9.94
C LEU A 124 -17.30 9.68 9.19
N ARG A 125 -17.92 8.53 9.48
CA ARG A 125 -17.57 7.26 8.84
C ARG A 125 -18.45 7.03 7.61
N LEU A 126 -17.81 6.79 6.47
CA LEU A 126 -18.46 6.18 5.32
C LEU A 126 -18.32 4.66 5.44
N GLY A 127 -19.44 3.96 5.35
CA GLY A 127 -19.43 2.50 5.25
C GLY A 127 -18.94 2.09 3.85
N GLY A 128 -17.97 1.19 3.80
CA GLY A 128 -17.37 0.62 2.60
C GLY A 128 -16.77 -0.74 2.88
#